data_AF-A0A6M0BXA9-F1
#
_entry.id   AF-A0A6M0BXA9-F1
#
_cell.length_a   1.000
_cell.length_b   1.000
_cell.length_c   1.000
_cell.angle_alpha   90.00
_cell.angle_beta   90.00
_cell.angle_gamma   90.00
#
_symmetry.space_group_name_H-M   'P 1'
#
loop_
_entity.id
_entity.type
_entity.pdbx_description
1 polymer ?
#
loop_
_entity_poly.entity_id
_entity_poly.type
_entity_poly.pdbx_seq_one_letter_code
_entity_poly.pdbx_strand_id
1 'polypeptide(L)'
;MAAAREIITLVGRLPLALKIVGRALRTTPRTIADYANSLKNEQQLLKRLKVRENDELNVEASINLSLENLHKPLKNLFACLSVCAEDGFALLTAKATAGYKDEDALKDDLDELYNLSLLNSAGKGENRYVMHRLVFLVAKKRAQEWSVELKAINRLGNVGKLEEVRQVIEQEIENAQAINDQYSLDIWWNYLGELCQRAKNFNKINRKLLKSYTLAKNYQDKRGQIIISCFLIKAKGELGGKKSFTDAKRYFNNSIELGKELNDPWHLAKVHICWGQVLLAHKEFEQAVEELSQSFEIYCSLPNIGGLKTVTPNLTEALCKLGRREEALEYCGRALKIAPKQKSFLELRNKIMP
;
A
#
# COMPACT_ATOMS: atom_id res chain seq x y z
N MET A 1 -8.76 47.55 2.48
CA MET A 1 -7.71 47.49 1.43
C MET A 1 -6.35 47.04 1.95
N ALA A 2 -5.89 47.47 3.14
CA ALA A 2 -4.59 47.05 3.69
C ALA A 2 -4.44 45.52 3.84
N ALA A 3 -5.41 44.86 4.49
CA ALA A 3 -5.39 43.40 4.67
C ALA A 3 -5.41 42.60 3.34
N ALA A 4 -6.08 43.10 2.30
CA ALA A 4 -6.08 42.46 0.98
C ALA A 4 -4.70 42.56 0.30
N ARG A 5 -4.01 43.69 0.43
CA ARG A 5 -2.62 43.86 -0.06
C ARG A 5 -1.64 42.97 0.72
N GLU A 6 -1.89 42.80 2.02
CA GLU A 6 -1.13 41.88 2.87
C GLU A 6 -1.27 40.43 2.38
N ILE A 7 -2.48 39.95 2.12
CA ILE A 7 -2.71 38.60 1.55
C ILE A 7 -1.97 38.43 0.23
N ILE A 8 -2.07 39.40 -0.70
CA ILE A 8 -1.38 39.34 -2.01
C ILE A 8 0.14 39.17 -1.84
N THR A 9 0.69 39.83 -0.81
CA THR A 9 2.12 39.76 -0.50
C THR A 9 2.48 38.42 0.14
N LEU A 10 1.67 37.95 1.09
CA LEU A 10 1.86 36.66 1.75
C LEU A 10 1.83 35.51 0.74
N VAL A 11 0.86 35.47 -0.18
CA VAL A 11 0.78 34.39 -1.18
C VAL A 11 1.81 34.48 -2.31
N GLY A 12 2.76 35.41 -2.25
CA GLY A 12 3.81 35.57 -3.26
C GLY A 12 3.30 36.01 -4.63
N ARG A 13 2.09 36.59 -4.71
CA ARG A 13 1.41 36.95 -5.98
C ARG A 13 1.17 35.76 -6.92
N LEU A 14 1.18 34.53 -6.40
CA LEU A 14 0.96 33.33 -7.20
C LEU A 14 -0.52 33.21 -7.61
N PRO A 15 -0.84 33.09 -8.91
CA PRO A 15 -2.23 33.06 -9.38
C PRO A 15 -3.07 31.94 -8.76
N LEU A 16 -2.46 30.77 -8.51
CA LEU A 16 -3.15 29.64 -7.88
C LEU A 16 -3.48 29.91 -6.41
N ALA A 17 -2.51 30.42 -5.63
CA ALA A 17 -2.71 30.73 -4.23
C ALA A 17 -3.75 31.85 -4.05
N LEU A 18 -3.72 32.88 -4.91
CA LEU A 18 -4.74 33.93 -4.93
C LEU A 18 -6.14 33.40 -5.24
N LYS A 19 -6.27 32.45 -6.19
CA LYS A 19 -7.55 31.80 -6.48
C LYS A 19 -8.06 31.02 -5.28
N ILE A 20 -7.22 30.19 -4.67
CA ILE A 20 -7.58 29.37 -3.49
C ILE A 20 -8.03 30.29 -2.34
N VAL A 21 -7.22 31.28 -1.97
CA VAL A 21 -7.55 32.22 -0.88
C VAL A 21 -8.82 33.02 -1.19
N GLY A 22 -8.95 33.53 -2.42
CA GLY A 22 -10.14 34.30 -2.81
C GLY A 22 -11.43 33.47 -2.73
N ARG A 23 -11.37 32.18 -3.09
CA ARG A 23 -12.53 31.28 -3.00
C ARG A 23 -12.80 30.81 -1.56
N ALA A 24 -11.75 30.57 -0.76
CA ALA A 24 -11.87 30.27 0.66
C ALA A 24 -12.50 31.43 1.44
N LEU A 25 -12.11 32.68 1.17
CA LEU A 25 -12.69 33.88 1.79
C LEU A 25 -14.17 34.08 1.46
N ARG A 26 -14.64 33.60 0.30
CA ARG A 26 -16.07 33.67 -0.07
C ARG A 26 -16.93 32.63 0.66
N THR A 27 -16.31 31.53 1.08
CA THR A 27 -17.00 30.37 1.68
C THR A 27 -16.85 30.33 3.20
N THR A 28 -15.92 31.10 3.77
CA THR A 28 -15.66 31.14 5.21
C THR A 28 -16.19 32.43 5.85
N PRO A 29 -16.79 32.38 7.05
CA PRO A 29 -17.29 33.57 7.75
C PRO A 29 -16.18 34.36 8.47
N ARG A 30 -14.95 34.39 7.92
CA ARG A 30 -13.80 35.10 8.53
C ARG A 30 -13.57 36.44 7.85
N THR A 31 -13.09 37.43 8.60
CA THR A 31 -12.69 38.70 7.99
C THR A 31 -11.39 38.52 7.19
N ILE A 32 -11.16 39.41 6.22
CA ILE A 32 -9.91 39.42 5.43
C ILE A 32 -8.68 39.60 6.34
N ALA A 33 -8.81 40.36 7.43
CA ALA A 33 -7.72 40.58 8.39
C ALA A 33 -7.41 39.31 9.21
N ASP A 34 -8.43 38.61 9.70
CA ASP A 34 -8.24 37.36 10.45
C ASP A 34 -7.61 36.27 9.57
N TYR A 35 -8.04 36.21 8.30
CA TYR A 35 -7.47 35.29 7.32
C TYR A 35 -6.00 35.61 7.03
N ALA A 36 -5.64 36.89 6.86
CA ALA A 36 -4.25 37.32 6.67
C ALA A 36 -3.36 36.90 7.85
N ASN A 37 -3.85 37.05 9.08
CA ASN A 37 -3.15 36.63 10.30
C ASN A 37 -2.97 35.10 10.35
N SER A 38 -4.01 34.33 10.04
CA SER A 38 -3.90 32.86 9.98
C SER A 38 -2.90 32.41 8.91
N LEU A 39 -2.87 33.08 7.76
CA LEU A 39 -1.95 32.76 6.66
C LEU A 39 -0.50 33.03 7.03
N LYS A 40 -0.25 34.15 7.72
CA LYS A 40 1.07 34.50 8.24
C LYS A 40 1.55 33.48 9.28
N ASN A 41 0.69 33.05 10.19
CA ASN A 41 1.02 32.04 11.19
C ASN A 41 1.37 30.69 10.54
N GLU A 42 0.56 30.25 9.59
CA GLU A 42 0.80 29.00 8.86
C GLU A 42 2.12 29.05 8.06
N GLN A 43 2.43 30.16 7.40
CA GLN A 43 3.72 30.34 6.72
C GLN A 43 4.90 30.32 7.67
N GLN A 44 4.79 30.93 8.84
CA GLN A 44 5.85 30.90 9.85
C GLN A 44 6.07 29.49 10.38
N LEU A 45 4.99 28.73 10.59
CA LEU A 45 5.06 27.32 10.98
C LEU A 45 5.77 26.51 9.91
N LEU A 46 5.37 26.64 8.64
CA LEU A 46 5.97 25.91 7.52
C LEU A 46 7.46 26.30 7.28
N LYS A 47 7.83 27.58 7.44
CA LYS A 47 9.22 28.06 7.35
C LYS A 47 10.13 27.46 8.42
N ARG A 48 9.61 27.27 9.64
CA ARG A 48 10.37 26.61 10.73
C ARG A 48 10.58 25.11 10.48
N LEU A 49 9.71 24.50 9.68
CA LEU A 49 9.67 23.06 9.44
C LEU A 49 10.38 22.61 8.15
N LYS A 50 10.80 23.53 7.25
CA LYS A 50 11.32 23.15 5.92
C LYS A 50 12.41 24.07 5.34
N VAL A 51 13.37 23.45 4.63
CA VAL A 51 14.29 24.04 3.63
C VAL A 51 13.61 23.99 2.25
N ARG A 52 12.64 24.86 1.98
CA ARG A 52 11.97 24.92 0.66
C ARG A 52 11.86 26.34 0.15
N GLU A 53 11.70 26.48 -1.16
CA GLU A 53 11.46 27.76 -1.82
C GLU A 53 10.17 28.42 -1.30
N ASN A 54 10.18 29.76 -1.24
CA ASN A 54 9.08 30.53 -0.66
C ASN A 54 7.74 30.30 -1.39
N ASP A 55 7.76 30.03 -2.69
CA ASP A 55 6.53 29.92 -3.50
C ASP A 55 5.74 28.64 -3.20
N GLU A 56 6.42 27.51 -2.96
CA GLU A 56 5.76 26.27 -2.53
C GLU A 56 5.13 26.43 -1.14
N LEU A 57 5.83 27.11 -0.23
CA LEU A 57 5.34 27.38 1.13
C LEU A 57 4.08 28.25 1.11
N ASN A 58 4.03 29.23 0.20
CA ASN A 58 2.88 30.13 0.05
C ASN A 58 1.63 29.40 -0.44
N VAL A 59 1.79 28.46 -1.38
CA VAL A 59 0.69 27.62 -1.88
C VAL A 59 0.26 26.59 -0.82
N GLU A 60 1.21 25.93 -0.15
CA GLU A 60 0.94 24.98 0.94
C GLU A 60 0.16 25.64 2.08
N ALA A 61 0.57 26.85 2.51
CA ALA A 61 -0.13 27.61 3.55
C ALA A 61 -1.58 27.95 3.14
N SER A 62 -1.77 28.37 1.89
CA SER A 62 -3.11 28.73 1.36
C SER A 62 -4.04 27.51 1.30
N ILE A 63 -3.50 26.35 0.92
CA ILE A 63 -4.25 25.09 0.90
C ILE A 63 -4.56 24.65 2.33
N ASN A 64 -3.60 24.67 3.24
CA ASN A 64 -3.80 24.21 4.63
C ASN A 64 -4.92 24.97 5.33
N LEU A 65 -4.96 26.30 5.19
CA LEU A 65 -6.07 27.11 5.73
C LEU A 65 -7.42 26.81 5.07
N SER A 66 -7.42 26.53 3.78
CA SER A 66 -8.65 26.11 3.09
C SER A 66 -9.12 24.77 3.64
N LEU A 67 -8.19 23.83 3.86
CA LEU A 67 -8.47 22.52 4.43
C LEU A 67 -8.97 22.62 5.87
N GLU A 68 -8.44 23.51 6.73
CA GLU A 68 -8.86 23.62 8.14
C GLU A 68 -10.38 23.68 8.32
N ASN A 69 -11.05 24.47 7.47
CA ASN A 69 -12.49 24.71 7.55
C ASN A 69 -13.34 23.57 6.95
N LEU A 70 -12.72 22.60 6.29
CA LEU A 70 -13.45 21.47 5.71
C LEU A 70 -13.78 20.42 6.78
N HIS A 71 -14.93 19.79 6.60
CA HIS A 71 -15.34 18.65 7.40
C HIS A 71 -14.45 17.42 7.08
N LYS A 72 -14.37 16.48 8.04
CA LYS A 72 -13.41 15.35 7.99
C LYS A 72 -13.57 14.45 6.73
N PRO A 73 -14.79 14.08 6.29
CA PRO A 73 -15.00 13.38 5.02
C PRO A 73 -14.32 14.05 3.82
N LEU A 74 -14.53 15.35 3.63
CA LEU A 74 -13.96 16.10 2.51
C LEU A 74 -12.43 16.23 2.57
N LYS A 75 -11.86 16.39 3.77
CA LYS A 75 -10.41 16.30 3.99
C LYS A 75 -9.86 14.94 3.53
N ASN A 76 -10.53 13.86 3.95
CA ASN A 76 -10.13 12.51 3.56
C ASN A 76 -10.29 12.28 2.05
N LEU A 77 -11.35 12.79 1.42
CA LEU A 77 -11.54 12.76 -0.02
C LEU A 77 -10.34 13.44 -0.71
N PHE A 78 -10.05 14.70 -0.36
CA PHE A 78 -8.92 15.45 -0.89
C PHE A 78 -7.60 14.66 -0.82
N ALA A 79 -7.29 14.08 0.35
CA ALA A 79 -6.09 13.29 0.53
C ALA A 79 -6.12 11.97 -0.27
N CYS A 80 -7.24 11.25 -0.32
CA CYS A 80 -7.35 9.99 -1.08
C CYS A 80 -7.14 10.20 -2.58
N LEU A 81 -7.58 11.34 -3.12
CA LEU A 81 -7.42 11.65 -4.55
C LEU A 81 -5.95 11.75 -5.00
N SER A 82 -4.99 11.91 -4.08
CA SER A 82 -3.56 11.88 -4.43
C SER A 82 -3.05 10.50 -4.87
N VAL A 83 -3.84 9.44 -4.65
CA VAL A 83 -3.51 8.07 -5.11
C VAL A 83 -3.95 7.85 -6.56
N CYS A 84 -4.78 8.75 -7.10
CA CYS A 84 -5.18 8.71 -8.50
C CYS A 84 -4.05 9.24 -9.42
N ALA A 85 -4.14 8.94 -10.72
CA ALA A 85 -3.17 9.42 -11.70
C ALA A 85 -3.05 10.95 -11.71
N GLU A 86 -1.81 11.46 -11.75
CA GLU A 86 -1.50 12.90 -11.76
C GLU A 86 -2.13 13.63 -12.96
N ASP A 87 -2.16 12.98 -14.13
CA ASP A 87 -2.76 13.51 -15.37
C ASP A 87 -4.30 13.52 -15.36
N GLY A 88 -4.90 13.13 -14.23
CA GLY A 88 -6.33 13.21 -13.98
C GLY A 88 -7.06 11.87 -14.04
N PHE A 89 -8.22 11.86 -13.40
CA PHE A 89 -8.98 10.66 -13.08
C PHE A 89 -10.48 10.86 -13.28
N ALA A 90 -11.19 9.76 -13.54
CA ALA A 90 -12.65 9.76 -13.72
C ALA A 90 -13.38 9.72 -12.37
N LEU A 91 -14.68 10.07 -12.37
CA LEU A 91 -15.55 10.00 -11.19
C LEU A 91 -15.54 8.60 -10.53
N LEU A 92 -15.58 7.53 -11.33
CA LEU A 92 -15.52 6.15 -10.82
C LEU A 92 -14.21 5.84 -10.08
N THR A 93 -13.09 6.38 -10.57
CA THR A 93 -11.79 6.24 -9.90
C THR A 93 -11.80 6.99 -8.57
N ALA A 94 -12.29 8.24 -8.56
CA ALA A 94 -12.43 9.03 -7.33
C ALA A 94 -13.30 8.31 -6.29
N LYS A 95 -14.46 7.78 -6.71
CA LYS A 95 -15.39 7.00 -5.87
C LYS A 95 -14.70 5.81 -5.22
N ALA A 96 -14.00 5.01 -6.02
CA ALA A 96 -13.31 3.82 -5.55
C ALA A 96 -12.23 4.19 -4.51
N THR A 97 -11.36 5.13 -4.85
CA THR A 97 -10.23 5.53 -4.01
C THR A 97 -10.71 6.12 -2.67
N ALA A 98 -11.71 7.00 -2.72
CA ALA A 98 -12.27 7.64 -1.53
C ALA A 98 -13.19 6.72 -0.71
N GLY A 99 -13.69 5.64 -1.32
CA GLY A 99 -14.57 4.67 -0.67
C GLY A 99 -16.01 5.14 -0.53
N TYR A 100 -16.47 6.01 -1.43
CA TYR A 100 -17.86 6.51 -1.46
C TYR A 100 -18.79 5.43 -2.02
N LYS A 101 -19.95 5.26 -1.38
CA LYS A 101 -21.01 4.36 -1.87
C LYS A 101 -21.95 5.08 -2.82
N ASP A 102 -22.35 6.28 -2.43
CA ASP A 102 -23.22 7.17 -3.18
C ASP A 102 -22.39 8.06 -4.13
N GLU A 103 -22.83 8.16 -5.37
CA GLU A 103 -22.21 8.99 -6.40
C GLU A 103 -22.62 10.45 -6.30
N ASP A 104 -23.83 10.74 -5.84
CA ASP A 104 -24.31 12.12 -5.80
C ASP A 104 -23.66 12.87 -4.64
N ALA A 105 -23.58 12.24 -3.46
CA ALA A 105 -22.77 12.77 -2.34
C ALA A 105 -21.29 13.00 -2.72
N LEU A 106 -20.73 12.14 -3.58
CA LEU A 106 -19.36 12.35 -4.07
C LEU A 106 -19.26 13.56 -5.01
N LYS A 107 -20.23 13.75 -5.91
CA LYS A 107 -20.22 14.91 -6.81
C LYS A 107 -20.32 16.21 -6.01
N ASP A 108 -21.19 16.26 -5.00
CA ASP A 108 -21.33 17.43 -4.13
C ASP A 108 -19.98 17.79 -3.46
N ASP A 109 -19.29 16.78 -2.92
CA ASP A 109 -17.98 16.97 -2.30
C ASP A 109 -16.88 17.35 -3.33
N LEU A 110 -16.89 16.76 -4.53
CA LEU A 110 -15.97 17.13 -5.61
C LEU A 110 -16.23 18.55 -6.12
N ASP A 111 -17.48 18.98 -6.17
CA ASP A 111 -17.90 20.34 -6.51
C ASP A 111 -17.46 21.33 -5.44
N GLU A 112 -17.49 20.96 -4.15
CA GLU A 112 -16.92 21.77 -3.08
C GLU A 112 -15.40 21.95 -3.26
N LEU A 113 -14.65 20.87 -3.53
CA LEU A 113 -13.21 20.97 -3.82
C LEU A 113 -12.91 21.78 -5.09
N TYR A 114 -13.74 21.64 -6.13
CA TYR A 114 -13.66 22.44 -7.34
C TYR A 114 -13.91 23.92 -7.04
N ASN A 115 -14.94 24.22 -6.23
CA ASN A 115 -15.27 25.56 -5.77
C ASN A 115 -14.17 26.18 -4.89
N LEU A 116 -13.28 25.39 -4.29
CA LEU A 116 -12.11 25.89 -3.56
C LEU A 116 -10.85 26.01 -4.43
N SER A 117 -10.93 25.67 -5.72
CA SER A 117 -9.77 25.56 -6.62
C SER A 117 -8.73 24.52 -6.17
N LEU A 118 -9.16 23.55 -5.37
CA LEU A 118 -8.36 22.37 -5.00
C LEU A 118 -8.47 21.25 -6.04
N LEU A 119 -9.48 21.33 -6.91
CA LEU A 119 -9.71 20.43 -8.03
C LEU A 119 -10.07 21.22 -9.29
N ASN A 120 -9.66 20.72 -10.45
CA ASN A 120 -10.03 21.27 -11.76
C ASN A 120 -10.73 20.19 -12.60
N SER A 121 -11.51 20.61 -13.60
CA SER A 121 -12.04 19.75 -14.66
C SER A 121 -11.06 19.71 -15.82
N ALA A 122 -10.74 18.54 -16.34
CA ALA A 122 -9.93 18.38 -17.54
C ALA A 122 -10.79 18.70 -18.77
N GLY A 123 -10.92 19.98 -19.11
CA GLY A 123 -11.69 20.42 -20.29
C GLY A 123 -13.21 20.49 -20.09
N LYS A 124 -13.90 21.09 -21.07
CA LYS A 124 -15.37 21.19 -21.11
C LYS A 124 -15.95 19.88 -21.66
N GLY A 125 -16.68 19.14 -20.84
CA GLY A 125 -17.45 17.96 -21.26
C GLY A 125 -16.81 16.60 -20.98
N GLU A 126 -15.55 16.55 -20.52
CA GLU A 126 -14.95 15.32 -20.02
C GLU A 126 -15.24 15.19 -18.52
N ASN A 127 -15.86 14.09 -18.10
CA ASN A 127 -16.07 13.72 -16.68
C ASN A 127 -14.75 13.32 -16.00
N ARG A 128 -13.75 14.20 -16.08
CA ARG A 128 -12.37 13.94 -15.65
C ARG A 128 -11.87 15.10 -14.81
N TYR A 129 -11.33 14.75 -13.66
CA TYR A 129 -10.82 15.69 -12.66
C TYR A 129 -9.30 15.66 -12.63
N VAL A 130 -8.69 16.82 -12.39
CA VAL A 130 -7.23 16.98 -12.30
C VAL A 130 -6.90 17.87 -11.11
N MET A 131 -5.87 17.49 -10.35
CA MET A 131 -5.26 18.37 -9.37
C MET A 131 -4.11 19.13 -9.99
N HIS A 132 -3.98 20.41 -9.66
CA HIS A 132 -2.74 21.12 -9.98
C HIS A 132 -1.56 20.46 -9.25
N ARG A 133 -0.38 20.36 -9.87
CA ARG A 133 0.80 19.66 -9.32
C ARG A 133 1.09 20.01 -7.85
N LEU A 134 1.11 21.29 -7.50
CA LEU A 134 1.33 21.73 -6.11
C LEU A 134 0.22 21.28 -5.15
N VAL A 135 -1.04 21.27 -5.61
CA VAL A 135 -2.17 20.78 -4.81
C VAL A 135 -2.06 19.27 -4.61
N PHE A 136 -1.69 18.54 -5.66
CA PHE A 136 -1.45 17.10 -5.61
C PHE A 136 -0.35 16.74 -4.59
N LEU A 137 0.78 17.47 -4.59
CA LEU A 137 1.86 17.26 -3.63
C LEU A 137 1.42 17.48 -2.18
N VAL A 138 0.58 18.50 -1.93
CA VAL A 138 0.00 18.72 -0.60
C VAL A 138 -0.98 17.63 -0.23
N ALA A 139 -1.87 17.22 -1.14
CA ALA A 139 -2.79 16.10 -0.93
C ALA A 139 -2.04 14.80 -0.58
N LYS A 140 -0.95 14.50 -1.30
CA LYS A 140 -0.09 13.35 -1.06
C LYS A 140 0.54 13.37 0.33
N LYS A 141 1.13 14.51 0.71
CA LYS A 141 1.68 14.70 2.06
C LYS A 141 0.61 14.48 3.14
N ARG A 142 -0.61 14.99 2.94
CA ARG A 142 -1.72 14.77 3.88
C ARG A 142 -2.21 13.32 3.89
N ALA A 143 -2.16 12.61 2.77
CA ALA A 143 -2.55 11.20 2.71
C ALA A 143 -1.66 10.32 3.59
N GLN A 144 -0.37 10.62 3.63
CA GLN A 144 0.63 9.99 4.49
C GLN A 144 0.40 10.36 5.96
N GLU A 145 0.37 11.66 6.28
CA GLU A 145 0.18 12.15 7.66
C GLU A 145 -1.13 11.68 8.30
N TRP A 146 -2.22 11.63 7.52
CA TRP A 146 -3.54 11.18 8.01
C TRP A 146 -3.74 9.67 7.88
N SER A 147 -2.73 8.92 7.41
CA SER A 147 -2.78 7.47 7.28
C SER A 147 -3.97 6.95 6.47
N VAL A 148 -4.30 7.65 5.37
CA VAL A 148 -5.39 7.28 4.45
C VAL A 148 -4.89 6.69 3.14
N GLU A 149 -3.63 6.91 2.78
CA GLU A 149 -3.01 6.47 1.52
C GLU A 149 -3.14 4.95 1.28
N LEU A 150 -2.72 4.13 2.24
CA LEU A 150 -2.81 2.67 2.12
C LEU A 150 -4.25 2.16 1.92
N LYS A 151 -5.23 2.82 2.54
CA LYS A 151 -6.65 2.44 2.39
C LYS A 151 -7.14 2.81 0.99
N ALA A 152 -6.76 3.98 0.49
CA ALA A 152 -7.06 4.44 -0.86
C ALA A 152 -6.45 3.51 -1.93
N ILE A 153 -5.17 3.18 -1.81
CA ILE A 153 -4.44 2.22 -2.67
C ILE A 153 -5.15 0.88 -2.71
N ASN A 154 -5.53 0.34 -1.54
CA ASN A 154 -6.24 -0.94 -1.45
C ASN A 154 -7.59 -0.94 -2.18
N ARG A 155 -8.39 0.13 -2.01
CA ARG A 155 -9.70 0.24 -2.67
C ARG A 155 -9.56 0.37 -4.17
N LEU A 156 -8.59 1.16 -4.63
CA LEU A 156 -8.28 1.32 -6.05
C LEU A 156 -7.82 -0.02 -6.66
N GLY A 157 -7.04 -0.80 -5.92
CA GLY A 157 -6.66 -2.16 -6.32
C GLY A 157 -7.86 -3.10 -6.45
N ASN A 158 -8.84 -3.01 -5.56
CA ASN A 158 -10.04 -3.85 -5.56
C ASN A 158 -10.96 -3.60 -6.77
N VAL A 159 -10.95 -2.40 -7.34
CA VAL A 159 -11.70 -2.09 -8.57
C VAL A 159 -10.92 -2.42 -9.85
N GLY A 160 -9.79 -3.12 -9.73
CA GLY A 160 -9.02 -3.64 -10.87
C GLY A 160 -8.05 -2.65 -11.51
N LYS A 161 -7.85 -1.46 -10.91
CA LYS A 161 -6.90 -0.44 -11.38
C LYS A 161 -5.45 -0.75 -10.97
N LEU A 162 -5.01 -1.97 -11.26
CA LEU A 162 -3.75 -2.52 -10.72
C LEU A 162 -2.48 -1.85 -11.28
N GLU A 163 -2.52 -1.25 -12.47
CA GLU A 163 -1.35 -0.55 -13.02
C GLU A 163 -1.14 0.81 -12.35
N GLU A 164 -2.22 1.58 -12.14
CA GLU A 164 -2.17 2.88 -11.46
C GLU A 164 -1.65 2.69 -10.02
N VAL A 165 -2.20 1.72 -9.29
CA VAL A 165 -1.76 1.41 -7.93
C VAL A 165 -0.29 0.99 -7.89
N ARG A 166 0.16 0.22 -8.89
CA ARG A 166 1.57 -0.20 -8.96
C ARG A 166 2.52 0.98 -9.15
N GLN A 167 2.19 1.93 -10.02
CA GLN A 167 3.02 3.12 -10.24
C GLN A 167 3.17 3.92 -8.94
N VAL A 168 2.08 4.09 -8.19
CA VAL A 168 2.11 4.74 -6.87
C VAL A 168 3.04 3.99 -5.91
N ILE A 169 2.92 2.67 -5.79
CA ILE A 169 3.75 1.87 -4.89
C ILE A 169 5.24 1.91 -5.31
N GLU A 170 5.56 1.84 -6.61
CA GLU A 170 6.94 1.94 -7.11
C GLU A 170 7.57 3.30 -6.76
N GLN A 171 6.81 4.40 -6.90
CA GLN A 171 7.27 5.72 -6.50
C GLN A 171 7.50 5.83 -4.98
N GLU A 172 6.63 5.24 -4.16
CA GLU A 172 6.80 5.24 -2.71
C GLU A 172 8.01 4.42 -2.26
N ILE A 173 8.34 3.34 -2.97
CA ILE A 173 9.56 2.56 -2.73
C ILE A 173 10.78 3.43 -3.04
N GLU A 174 10.83 4.12 -4.18
CA GLU A 174 11.94 5.01 -4.53
C GLU A 174 12.11 6.13 -3.48
N ASN A 175 11.01 6.73 -3.02
CA ASN A 175 11.03 7.75 -1.98
C ASN A 175 11.56 7.20 -0.66
N ALA A 176 11.07 6.03 -0.23
CA ALA A 176 11.50 5.39 1.01
C ALA A 176 12.97 4.95 0.95
N GLN A 177 13.46 4.51 -0.22
CA GLN A 177 14.88 4.23 -0.45
C GLN A 177 15.74 5.49 -0.32
N ALA A 178 15.29 6.61 -0.90
CA ALA A 178 16.04 7.87 -0.86
C ALA A 178 16.27 8.40 0.56
N ILE A 179 15.34 8.12 1.48
CA ILE A 179 15.45 8.51 2.90
C ILE A 179 15.89 7.36 3.82
N ASN A 180 16.21 6.19 3.25
CA ASN A 180 16.57 4.97 3.97
C ASN A 180 15.53 4.52 5.02
N ASP A 181 14.24 4.68 4.72
CA ASP A 181 13.13 4.26 5.58
C ASP A 181 12.77 2.80 5.34
N GLN A 182 13.41 1.92 6.13
CA GLN A 182 13.20 0.48 6.03
C GLN A 182 11.76 0.04 6.37
N TYR A 183 11.09 0.74 7.28
CA TYR A 183 9.73 0.38 7.69
C TYR A 183 8.74 0.59 6.55
N SER A 184 8.84 1.74 5.87
CA SER A 184 8.03 2.03 4.68
C SER A 184 8.34 1.05 3.54
N LEU A 185 9.61 0.70 3.31
CA LEU A 185 9.98 -0.29 2.30
C LEU A 185 9.31 -1.64 2.53
N ASP A 186 9.31 -2.14 3.76
CA ASP A 186 8.67 -3.42 4.10
C ASP A 186 7.16 -3.38 3.80
N ILE A 187 6.49 -2.27 4.10
CA ILE A 187 5.06 -2.08 3.79
C ILE A 187 4.85 -2.13 2.28
N TRP A 188 5.56 -1.29 1.52
CA TRP A 188 5.34 -1.14 0.09
C TRP A 188 5.69 -2.39 -0.71
N TRP A 189 6.76 -3.09 -0.34
CA TRP A 189 7.12 -4.36 -0.96
C TRP A 189 6.06 -5.45 -0.73
N ASN A 190 5.50 -5.53 0.48
CA ASN A 190 4.42 -6.47 0.76
C ASN A 190 3.16 -6.14 -0.05
N TYR A 191 2.79 -4.86 -0.14
CA TYR A 191 1.62 -4.42 -0.91
C TYR A 191 1.78 -4.68 -2.42
N LEU A 192 2.96 -4.42 -2.97
CA LEU A 192 3.23 -4.70 -4.39
C LEU A 192 3.02 -6.19 -4.70
N GLY A 193 3.53 -7.06 -3.84
CA GLY A 193 3.38 -8.49 -4.01
C GLY A 193 1.94 -9.00 -3.84
N GLU A 194 1.18 -8.44 -2.90
CA GLU A 194 -0.25 -8.76 -2.75
C GLU A 194 -1.07 -8.32 -3.99
N LEU A 195 -0.83 -7.10 -4.46
CA LEU A 195 -1.45 -6.59 -5.69
C LEU A 195 -1.13 -7.49 -6.89
N CYS A 196 0.12 -7.94 -6.97
CA CYS A 196 0.53 -8.92 -7.95
C CYS A 196 -0.29 -10.21 -7.82
N GLN A 197 -0.45 -10.81 -6.63
CA GLN A 197 -1.28 -12.02 -6.48
C GLN A 197 -2.73 -11.84 -6.93
N ARG A 198 -3.34 -10.67 -6.65
CA ARG A 198 -4.73 -10.38 -7.05
C ARG A 198 -4.91 -10.32 -8.57
N ALA A 199 -3.85 -10.02 -9.34
CA ALA A 199 -3.97 -9.76 -10.77
C ALA A 199 -4.28 -11.00 -11.63
N LYS A 200 -4.31 -12.22 -11.07
CA LYS A 200 -4.57 -13.55 -11.69
C LYS A 200 -3.76 -13.92 -12.96
N ASN A 201 -3.10 -12.97 -13.62
CA ASN A 201 -2.28 -13.15 -14.80
C ASN A 201 -0.81 -13.25 -14.40
N PHE A 202 -0.39 -14.46 -14.01
CA PHE A 202 0.96 -14.74 -13.50
C PHE A 202 2.07 -14.36 -14.49
N ASN A 203 1.82 -14.40 -15.80
CA ASN A 203 2.79 -13.97 -16.81
C ASN A 203 3.07 -12.47 -16.74
N LYS A 204 2.01 -11.64 -16.68
CA LYS A 204 2.17 -10.18 -16.55
C LYS A 204 2.75 -9.82 -15.18
N ILE A 205 2.33 -10.50 -14.13
CA ILE A 205 2.84 -10.33 -12.75
C ILE A 205 4.35 -10.63 -12.68
N ASN A 206 4.77 -11.76 -13.22
CA ASN A 206 6.17 -12.21 -13.13
C ASN A 206 7.14 -11.21 -13.78
N ARG A 207 6.79 -10.64 -14.95
CA ARG A 207 7.62 -9.62 -15.60
C ARG A 207 7.80 -8.37 -14.72
N LYS A 208 6.77 -8.00 -13.96
CA LYS A 208 6.79 -6.84 -13.06
C LYS A 208 7.61 -7.11 -11.81
N LEU A 209 7.36 -8.24 -11.14
CA LEU A 209 8.13 -8.68 -9.98
C LEU A 209 9.63 -8.82 -10.30
N LEU A 210 9.97 -9.27 -11.51
CA LEU A 210 11.37 -9.33 -11.96
C LEU A 210 12.02 -7.94 -12.04
N LYS A 211 11.32 -6.94 -12.59
CA LYS A 211 11.82 -5.56 -12.63
C LYS A 211 12.04 -5.02 -11.22
N SER A 212 11.07 -5.21 -10.33
CA SER A 212 11.14 -4.83 -8.93
C SER A 212 12.30 -5.52 -8.20
N TYR A 213 12.51 -6.82 -8.46
CA TYR A 213 13.62 -7.57 -7.90
C TYR A 213 14.97 -7.05 -8.39
N THR A 214 15.09 -6.72 -9.68
CA THR A 214 16.29 -6.09 -10.24
C THR A 214 16.54 -4.72 -9.61
N LEU A 215 15.49 -3.93 -9.39
CA LEU A 215 15.59 -2.66 -8.67
C LEU A 215 16.16 -2.88 -7.26
N ALA A 216 15.53 -3.74 -6.46
CA ALA A 216 15.99 -4.06 -5.11
C ALA A 216 17.45 -4.57 -5.10
N LYS A 217 17.86 -5.37 -6.09
CA LYS A 217 19.25 -5.81 -6.24
C LYS A 217 20.21 -4.66 -6.56
N ASN A 218 19.84 -3.74 -7.44
CA ASN A 218 20.67 -2.58 -7.79
C ASN A 218 20.90 -1.66 -6.60
N TYR A 219 19.88 -1.49 -5.75
CA TYR A 219 19.98 -0.74 -4.49
C TYR A 219 20.58 -1.54 -3.34
N GLN A 220 20.99 -2.79 -3.56
CA GLN A 220 21.47 -3.71 -2.52
C GLN A 220 20.47 -3.88 -1.35
N ASP A 221 19.18 -3.65 -1.60
CA ASP A 221 18.08 -3.84 -0.65
C ASP A 221 17.82 -5.34 -0.48
N LYS A 222 18.56 -5.96 0.44
CA LYS A 222 18.43 -7.39 0.76
C LYS A 222 17.03 -7.75 1.24
N ARG A 223 16.37 -6.84 1.96
CA ARG A 223 15.06 -7.07 2.56
C ARG A 223 13.95 -6.98 1.51
N GLY A 224 14.03 -6.02 0.59
CA GLY A 224 13.20 -5.97 -0.61
C GLY A 224 13.37 -7.22 -1.49
N GLN A 225 14.61 -7.68 -1.72
CA GLN A 225 14.88 -8.92 -2.47
C GLN A 225 14.19 -10.14 -1.82
N ILE A 226 14.29 -10.25 -0.50
CA ILE A 226 13.63 -11.26 0.34
C ILE A 226 12.11 -11.27 0.14
N ILE A 227 11.46 -10.10 0.28
CA ILE A 227 10.01 -9.98 0.20
C ILE A 227 9.55 -10.32 -1.23
N ILE A 228 10.20 -9.75 -2.25
CA ILE A 228 9.87 -9.98 -3.66
C ILE A 228 10.09 -11.45 -4.06
N SER A 229 11.11 -12.11 -3.51
CA SER A 229 11.40 -13.52 -3.78
C SER A 229 10.24 -14.43 -3.39
N CYS A 230 9.57 -14.18 -2.26
CA CYS A 230 8.37 -14.94 -1.86
C CYS A 230 7.29 -14.91 -2.95
N PHE A 231 7.08 -13.74 -3.56
CA PHE A 231 6.10 -13.56 -4.62
C PHE A 231 6.56 -14.17 -5.95
N LEU A 232 7.86 -14.09 -6.27
CA LEU A 232 8.44 -14.73 -7.46
C LEU A 232 8.36 -16.25 -7.39
N ILE A 233 8.63 -16.87 -6.22
CA ILE A 233 8.51 -18.31 -6.00
C ILE A 233 7.09 -18.77 -6.33
N LYS A 234 6.09 -18.13 -5.72
CA LYS A 234 4.68 -18.46 -5.95
C LYS A 234 4.28 -18.25 -7.41
N ALA A 235 4.59 -17.09 -8.00
CA ALA A 235 4.24 -16.79 -9.38
C ALA A 235 4.88 -17.77 -10.38
N LYS A 236 6.14 -18.15 -10.16
CA LYS A 236 6.84 -19.13 -11.01
C LYS A 236 6.30 -20.54 -10.84
N GLY A 237 5.92 -20.94 -9.62
CA GLY A 237 5.24 -22.22 -9.38
C GLY A 237 3.92 -22.33 -10.15
N GLU A 238 3.12 -21.28 -10.15
CA GLU A 238 1.81 -21.24 -10.84
C GLU A 238 1.92 -21.24 -12.37
N LEU A 239 3.03 -20.72 -12.93
CA LEU A 239 3.26 -20.77 -14.39
C LEU A 239 3.50 -22.20 -14.91
N GLY A 240 3.84 -23.13 -14.03
CA GLY A 240 4.07 -24.54 -14.36
C GLY A 240 5.27 -24.79 -15.28
N GLY A 241 5.56 -26.08 -15.49
CA GLY A 241 6.65 -26.55 -16.35
C GLY A 241 8.03 -26.59 -15.67
N LYS A 242 8.92 -27.44 -16.20
CA LYS A 242 10.23 -27.72 -15.60
C LYS A 242 11.08 -26.46 -15.39
N LYS A 243 11.12 -25.56 -16.37
CA LYS A 243 11.90 -24.32 -16.29
C LYS A 243 11.41 -23.37 -15.20
N SER A 244 10.09 -23.21 -15.06
CA SER A 244 9.51 -22.33 -14.05
C SER A 244 9.71 -22.88 -12.64
N PHE A 245 9.61 -24.21 -12.47
CA PHE A 245 9.93 -24.88 -11.22
C PHE A 245 11.41 -24.70 -10.83
N THR A 246 12.34 -24.85 -11.77
CA THR A 246 13.77 -24.59 -11.50
C THR A 246 14.05 -23.13 -11.16
N ASP A 247 13.38 -22.18 -11.82
CA ASP A 247 13.49 -20.76 -11.51
C ASP A 247 12.96 -20.48 -10.09
N ALA A 248 11.80 -21.05 -9.72
CA ALA A 248 11.21 -20.92 -8.39
C ALA A 248 12.17 -21.44 -7.31
N LYS A 249 12.77 -22.62 -7.53
CA LYS A 249 13.77 -23.20 -6.62
C LYS A 249 15.01 -22.31 -6.46
N ARG A 250 15.47 -21.65 -7.55
CA ARG A 250 16.58 -20.68 -7.47
C ARG A 250 16.23 -19.49 -6.59
N TYR A 251 15.04 -18.92 -6.73
CA TYR A 251 14.58 -17.81 -5.89
C TYR A 251 14.39 -18.23 -4.43
N PHE A 252 13.89 -19.45 -4.20
CA PHE A 252 13.79 -20.04 -2.85
C PHE A 252 15.17 -20.11 -2.17
N ASN A 253 16.15 -20.76 -2.80
CA ASN A 253 17.50 -20.90 -2.23
C ASN A 253 18.15 -19.55 -1.92
N ASN A 254 18.09 -18.60 -2.86
CA ASN A 254 18.63 -17.26 -2.65
C ASN A 254 17.93 -16.52 -1.50
N SER A 255 16.62 -16.67 -1.38
CA SER A 255 15.84 -16.03 -0.32
C SER A 255 16.14 -16.60 1.06
N ILE A 256 16.43 -17.91 1.16
CA ILE A 256 16.89 -18.55 2.39
C ILE A 256 18.29 -18.07 2.77
N GLU A 257 19.22 -17.96 1.81
CA GLU A 257 20.57 -17.42 2.06
C GLU A 257 20.50 -16.00 2.62
N LEU A 258 19.77 -15.11 1.94
CA LEU A 258 19.58 -13.73 2.41
C LEU A 258 18.86 -13.68 3.77
N GLY A 259 17.86 -14.55 3.99
CA GLY A 259 17.13 -14.62 5.25
C GLY A 259 18.02 -15.02 6.43
N LYS A 260 18.96 -15.94 6.21
CA LYS A 260 19.97 -16.33 7.20
C LYS A 260 20.98 -15.21 7.45
N GLU A 261 21.44 -14.52 6.41
CA GLU A 261 22.34 -13.36 6.55
C GLU A 261 21.71 -12.24 7.39
N LEU A 262 20.41 -12.00 7.24
CA LEU A 262 19.68 -10.98 8.00
C LEU A 262 19.19 -11.47 9.38
N ASN A 263 19.39 -12.75 9.73
CA ASN A 263 18.83 -13.38 10.93
C ASN A 263 17.31 -13.13 11.08
N ASP A 264 16.56 -13.27 9.99
CA ASP A 264 15.12 -13.03 9.97
C ASP A 264 14.32 -14.35 9.99
N PRO A 265 13.95 -14.89 11.17
CA PRO A 265 13.20 -16.14 11.26
C PRO A 265 11.79 -16.02 10.69
N TRP A 266 11.18 -14.82 10.73
CA TRP A 266 9.84 -14.59 10.19
C TRP A 266 9.81 -14.77 8.68
N HIS A 267 10.82 -14.21 8.01
CA HIS A 267 11.01 -14.36 6.58
C HIS A 267 11.30 -15.81 6.20
N LEU A 268 12.23 -16.47 6.90
CA LEU A 268 12.56 -17.87 6.65
C LEU A 268 11.29 -18.74 6.70
N ALA A 269 10.48 -18.60 7.76
CA ALA A 269 9.23 -19.34 7.89
C ALA A 269 8.25 -19.06 6.74
N LYS A 270 8.16 -17.81 6.27
CA LYS A 270 7.29 -17.42 5.14
C LYS A 270 7.78 -18.00 3.81
N VAL A 271 9.09 -18.00 3.56
CA VAL A 271 9.69 -18.58 2.35
C VAL A 271 9.47 -20.08 2.28
N HIS A 272 9.64 -20.80 3.40
CA HIS A 272 9.34 -22.21 3.51
C HIS A 272 7.85 -22.51 3.21
N ILE A 273 6.91 -21.67 3.66
CA ILE A 273 5.49 -21.80 3.26
C ILE A 273 5.34 -21.62 1.75
N CYS A 274 5.90 -20.56 1.18
CA CYS A 274 5.77 -20.28 -0.25
C CYS A 274 6.30 -21.43 -1.11
N TRP A 275 7.44 -22.00 -0.73
CA TRP A 275 8.01 -23.15 -1.44
C TRP A 275 7.20 -24.44 -1.21
N GLY A 276 6.78 -24.71 0.02
CA GLY A 276 5.89 -25.83 0.33
C GLY A 276 4.58 -25.82 -0.46
N GLN A 277 3.98 -24.64 -0.68
CA GLN A 277 2.81 -24.48 -1.56
C GLN A 277 3.12 -24.83 -3.03
N VAL A 278 4.28 -24.43 -3.54
CA VAL A 278 4.71 -24.78 -4.90
C VAL A 278 4.94 -26.29 -5.02
N LEU A 279 5.55 -26.92 -4.02
CA LEU A 279 5.75 -28.37 -3.98
C LEU A 279 4.43 -29.14 -3.95
N LEU A 280 3.45 -28.69 -3.13
CA LEU A 280 2.09 -29.24 -3.12
C LEU A 280 1.44 -29.18 -4.50
N ALA A 281 1.52 -28.04 -5.18
CA ALA A 281 0.96 -27.87 -6.52
C ALA A 281 1.62 -28.82 -7.56
N HIS A 282 2.90 -29.16 -7.36
CA HIS A 282 3.64 -30.09 -8.21
C HIS A 282 3.58 -31.56 -7.73
N LYS A 283 2.79 -31.85 -6.69
CA LYS A 283 2.62 -33.18 -6.08
C LYS A 283 3.90 -33.79 -5.48
N GLU A 284 4.86 -32.95 -5.12
CA GLU A 284 6.10 -33.33 -4.39
C GLU A 284 5.81 -33.33 -2.88
N PHE A 285 4.97 -34.25 -2.42
CA PHE A 285 4.38 -34.19 -1.09
C PHE A 285 5.39 -34.37 0.04
N GLU A 286 6.38 -35.28 -0.09
CA GLU A 286 7.41 -35.51 0.92
C GLU A 286 8.27 -34.26 1.15
N GLN A 287 8.75 -33.65 0.06
CA GLN A 287 9.50 -32.39 0.15
C GLN A 287 8.63 -31.27 0.72
N ALA A 288 7.34 -31.24 0.38
CA ALA A 288 6.42 -30.25 0.94
C ALA A 288 6.31 -30.40 2.46
N VAL A 289 6.23 -31.63 2.99
CA VAL A 289 6.21 -31.88 4.44
C VAL A 289 7.49 -31.39 5.11
N GLU A 290 8.66 -31.68 4.53
CA GLU A 290 9.95 -31.23 5.07
C GLU A 290 9.99 -29.69 5.21
N GLU A 291 9.70 -28.98 4.13
CA GLU A 291 9.76 -27.52 4.09
C GLU A 291 8.69 -26.87 5.00
N LEU A 292 7.45 -27.38 4.96
CA LEU A 292 6.36 -26.87 5.78
C LEU A 292 6.58 -27.17 7.28
N SER A 293 7.23 -28.29 7.62
CA SER A 293 7.60 -28.60 9.00
C SER A 293 8.61 -27.60 9.56
N GLN A 294 9.63 -27.22 8.79
CA GLN A 294 10.61 -26.20 9.18
C GLN A 294 9.92 -24.86 9.48
N SER A 295 8.99 -24.43 8.60
CA SER A 295 8.17 -23.24 8.85
C SER A 295 7.33 -23.36 10.13
N PHE A 296 6.70 -24.52 10.36
CA PHE A 296 5.86 -24.77 11.52
C PHE A 296 6.66 -24.67 12.83
N GLU A 297 7.87 -25.24 12.88
CA GLU A 297 8.73 -25.16 14.07
C GLU A 297 9.14 -23.72 14.38
N ILE A 298 9.48 -22.92 13.36
CA ILE A 298 9.79 -21.50 13.56
C ILE A 298 8.57 -20.77 14.14
N TYR A 299 7.37 -20.95 13.57
CA TYR A 299 6.17 -20.29 14.09
C TYR A 299 5.73 -20.80 15.47
N CYS A 300 6.06 -22.04 15.83
CA CYS A 300 5.85 -22.58 17.16
C CYS A 300 6.79 -21.95 18.20
N SER A 301 8.07 -21.78 17.86
CA SER A 301 9.05 -21.15 18.75
C SER A 301 8.80 -19.66 18.97
N LEU A 302 8.18 -18.97 18.00
CA LEU A 302 7.82 -17.54 18.06
C LEU A 302 6.34 -17.26 18.40
N PRO A 303 5.68 -18.16 19.12
CA PRO A 303 4.21 -18.38 19.19
C PRO A 303 3.32 -17.55 18.24
N ASN A 304 3.52 -17.65 16.92
CA ASN A 304 2.78 -16.84 15.96
C ASN A 304 1.55 -17.55 15.41
N ILE A 305 0.39 -17.20 15.97
CA ILE A 305 -0.91 -17.76 15.60
C ILE A 305 -1.23 -17.52 14.10
N GLY A 306 -0.88 -16.36 13.54
CA GLY A 306 -1.13 -16.04 12.13
C GLY A 306 -0.32 -16.90 11.16
N GLY A 307 0.96 -17.11 11.47
CA GLY A 307 1.85 -18.02 10.76
C GLY A 307 1.33 -19.45 10.81
N LEU A 308 1.01 -19.94 12.02
CA LEU A 308 0.42 -21.27 12.24
C LEU A 308 -0.87 -21.48 11.45
N LYS A 309 -1.77 -20.50 11.42
CA LYS A 309 -2.99 -20.56 10.59
C LYS A 309 -2.72 -20.75 9.10
N THR A 310 -1.55 -20.32 8.63
CA THR A 310 -1.17 -20.43 7.22
C THR A 310 -0.44 -21.74 6.93
N VAL A 311 0.47 -22.19 7.79
CA VAL A 311 1.27 -23.40 7.57
C VAL A 311 0.51 -24.70 7.90
N THR A 312 -0.28 -24.73 8.98
CA THR A 312 -0.93 -25.97 9.44
C THR A 312 -1.84 -26.59 8.38
N PRO A 313 -2.70 -25.85 7.67
CA PRO A 313 -3.53 -26.41 6.59
C PRO A 313 -2.69 -27.06 5.47
N ASN A 314 -1.66 -26.36 4.98
CA ASN A 314 -0.81 -26.88 3.89
C ASN A 314 -0.05 -28.14 4.34
N LEU A 315 0.50 -28.13 5.56
CA LEU A 315 1.24 -29.27 6.11
C LEU A 315 0.33 -30.49 6.29
N THR A 316 -0.86 -30.29 6.86
CA THR A 316 -1.83 -31.37 7.03
C THR A 316 -2.35 -31.91 5.69
N GLU A 317 -2.50 -31.05 4.68
CA GLU A 317 -2.86 -31.47 3.33
C GLU A 317 -1.77 -32.37 2.75
N ALA A 318 -0.49 -31.96 2.81
CA ALA A 318 0.64 -32.77 2.35
C ALA A 318 0.66 -34.15 3.03
N LEU A 319 0.55 -34.17 4.36
CA LEU A 319 0.53 -35.40 5.16
C LEU A 319 -0.68 -36.30 4.83
N CYS A 320 -1.87 -35.72 4.65
CA CYS A 320 -3.06 -36.48 4.27
C CYS A 320 -2.93 -37.09 2.86
N LYS A 321 -2.30 -36.39 1.91
CA LYS A 321 -2.02 -36.92 0.57
C LYS A 321 -1.04 -38.10 0.59
N LEU A 322 -0.16 -38.14 1.59
CA LEU A 322 0.75 -39.27 1.87
C LEU A 322 0.12 -40.39 2.72
N GLY A 323 -1.13 -40.25 3.15
CA GLY A 323 -1.77 -41.20 4.06
C GLY A 323 -1.32 -41.10 5.52
N ARG A 324 -0.45 -40.15 5.87
CA ARG A 324 0.12 -39.93 7.22
C ARG A 324 -0.83 -39.11 8.11
N ARG A 325 -2.05 -39.62 8.31
CA ARG A 325 -3.13 -38.90 9.03
C ARG A 325 -2.82 -38.65 10.51
N GLU A 326 -2.17 -39.60 11.18
CA GLU A 326 -1.84 -39.49 12.61
C GLU A 326 -0.88 -38.31 12.86
N GLU A 327 0.14 -38.16 12.01
CA GLU A 327 1.06 -37.03 12.08
C GLU A 327 0.35 -35.70 11.79
N ALA A 328 -0.60 -35.69 10.85
CA ALA A 328 -1.41 -34.50 10.57
C ALA A 328 -2.24 -34.07 11.81
N LEU A 329 -2.78 -35.05 12.56
CA LEU A 329 -3.49 -34.79 13.82
C LEU A 329 -2.53 -34.31 14.92
N GLU A 330 -1.31 -34.83 14.97
CA GLU A 330 -0.28 -34.37 15.91
C GLU A 330 0.04 -32.89 15.71
N TYR A 331 0.31 -32.47 14.46
CA TYR A 331 0.55 -31.07 14.13
C TYR A 331 -0.64 -30.16 14.47
N CYS A 332 -1.88 -30.62 14.22
CA CYS A 332 -3.08 -29.91 14.67
C CYS A 332 -3.13 -29.77 16.21
N GLY A 333 -2.80 -30.84 16.93
CA GLY A 333 -2.74 -30.86 18.39
C GLY A 333 -1.70 -29.89 18.93
N ARG A 334 -0.51 -29.84 18.32
CA ARG A 334 0.56 -28.89 18.66
C ARG A 334 0.12 -27.44 18.43
N ALA A 335 -0.52 -27.14 17.30
CA ALA A 335 -1.07 -25.81 17.03
C ALA A 335 -2.17 -25.42 18.05
N LEU A 336 -3.02 -26.37 18.46
CA LEU A 336 -4.05 -26.16 19.47
C LEU A 336 -3.48 -25.95 20.89
N LYS A 337 -2.32 -26.52 21.22
CA LYS A 337 -1.64 -26.22 22.50
C LYS A 337 -1.26 -24.74 22.60
N ILE A 338 -0.84 -24.14 21.48
CA ILE A 338 -0.48 -22.72 21.41
C ILE A 338 -1.72 -21.83 21.37
N ALA A 339 -2.75 -22.22 20.59
CA ALA A 339 -3.98 -21.46 20.44
C ALA A 339 -5.25 -22.34 20.63
N PRO A 340 -5.63 -22.66 21.88
CA PRO A 340 -6.70 -23.64 22.16
C PRO A 340 -8.09 -23.26 21.64
N LYS A 341 -8.38 -21.95 21.56
CA LYS A 341 -9.69 -21.42 21.12
C LYS A 341 -9.75 -21.12 19.62
N GLN A 342 -8.71 -21.47 18.86
CA GLN A 342 -8.62 -21.11 17.45
C GLN A 342 -9.48 -22.06 16.59
N LYS A 343 -10.64 -21.56 16.15
CA LYS A 343 -11.62 -22.33 15.37
C LYS A 343 -11.03 -23.05 14.15
N SER A 344 -10.14 -22.38 13.42
CA SER A 344 -9.53 -22.95 12.20
C SER A 344 -8.73 -24.23 12.47
N PHE A 345 -8.09 -24.36 13.63
CA PHE A 345 -7.35 -25.59 13.98
C PHE A 345 -8.28 -26.71 14.44
N LEU A 346 -9.36 -26.36 15.15
CA LEU A 346 -10.40 -27.32 15.56
C LEU A 346 -11.12 -27.90 14.34
N GLU A 347 -11.52 -27.05 13.39
CA GLU A 347 -12.16 -27.45 12.14
C GLU A 347 -11.25 -28.35 11.30
N LEU A 348 -9.97 -27.99 11.19
CA LEU A 348 -8.99 -28.79 10.45
C LEU A 348 -8.78 -30.16 11.08
N ARG A 349 -8.62 -30.22 12.42
CA ARG A 349 -8.51 -31.49 13.16
C ARG A 349 -9.74 -32.37 12.95
N ASN A 350 -10.94 -31.80 13.06
CA ASN A 350 -12.19 -32.52 12.87
C ASN A 350 -12.34 -33.08 11.45
N LYS A 351 -11.82 -32.38 10.44
CA LYS A 351 -11.84 -32.84 9.05
C LYS A 351 -10.90 -34.03 8.78
N ILE A 352 -9.84 -34.18 9.59
CA ILE A 352 -8.84 -35.26 9.46
C ILE A 352 -9.25 -36.49 10.27
N MET A 353 -10.00 -36.29 11.36
CA MET A 353 -10.57 -37.38 12.14
C MET A 353 -11.57 -38.19 11.27
N PRO A 354 -11.56 -39.53 11.40
CA PRO A 354 -12.36 -40.44 10.57
C PRO A 354 -13.87 -40.29 10.75
#